data_AF-A0A454CV41-F1
#
_entry.id   AF-A0A454CV41-F1
#
_cell.length_a   1.000
_cell.length_b   1.000
_cell.length_c   1.000
_cell.angle_alpha   90.00
_cell.angle_beta   90.00
_cell.angle_gamma   90.00
#
_symmetry.space_group_name_H-M   'P 1'
#
loop_
_entity.id
_entity.type
_entity.pdbx_description
1 polymer ?
#
loop_
_entity_poly.entity_id
_entity_poly.type
_entity_poly.pdbx_seq_one_letter_code
_entity_poly.pdbx_strand_id
1 'polypeptide(L)'
;MAMTRHYAKNASKFQKIRKQKQSLACAIDEERIDQKAQVYLNIYEKLANKERVAGGKGKEFAKNMMKTKHNLFKDKVDGDMLSLNYWKKQIRDQKRHIHAVAPGVYCTSTGCSLRTQVNLLECVDCKNDYIVDAVFAEAKRKEAEINMLWDIEHDELTPQTA
;
A
#
# COMPACT_ATOMS: atom_id res chain seq x y z
N MET A 1 6.76 -16.46 -23.66
CA MET A 1 5.43 -16.47 -22.99
C MET A 1 4.38 -15.51 -23.59
N ALA A 2 4.70 -14.70 -24.61
CA ALA A 2 3.72 -13.75 -25.18
C ALA A 2 2.57 -14.44 -25.95
N MET A 3 2.88 -15.53 -26.66
CA MET A 3 1.91 -16.31 -27.45
C MET A 3 0.83 -16.96 -26.57
N THR A 4 1.21 -17.57 -25.45
CA THR A 4 0.26 -18.22 -24.53
C THR A 4 -0.71 -17.23 -23.88
N ARG A 5 -0.27 -16.01 -23.56
CA ARG A 5 -1.15 -14.94 -23.08
C ARG A 5 -2.15 -14.47 -24.15
N HIS A 6 -1.74 -14.38 -25.42
CA HIS A 6 -2.62 -13.97 -26.51
C HIS A 6 -3.75 -14.98 -26.74
N TYR A 7 -3.43 -16.28 -26.83
CA TYR A 7 -4.44 -17.33 -26.98
C TYR A 7 -5.36 -17.44 -25.76
N ALA A 8 -4.84 -17.32 -24.54
CA ALA A 8 -5.66 -17.29 -23.33
C ALA A 8 -6.58 -16.04 -23.25
N LYS A 9 -6.22 -14.94 -23.92
CA LYS A 9 -7.03 -13.72 -23.96
C LYS A 9 -8.16 -13.80 -24.99
N ASN A 10 -7.94 -14.54 -26.08
CA ASN A 10 -8.87 -14.68 -27.21
C ASN A 10 -9.65 -15.99 -27.22
N ALA A 11 -9.39 -16.91 -26.30
CA ALA A 11 -10.18 -18.11 -26.13
C ALA A 11 -11.62 -17.76 -25.71
N SER A 12 -12.58 -18.02 -26.60
CA SER A 12 -14.00 -17.68 -26.46
C SER A 12 -14.67 -18.30 -25.22
N LYS A 13 -14.22 -19.49 -24.79
CA LYS A 13 -14.68 -20.14 -23.54
C LYS A 13 -14.28 -19.34 -22.29
N PHE A 14 -13.05 -18.83 -22.22
CA PHE A 14 -12.60 -18.03 -21.08
C PHE A 14 -13.19 -16.62 -21.06
N GLN A 15 -13.56 -16.06 -22.22
CA GLN A 15 -14.29 -14.79 -22.27
C GLN A 15 -15.68 -14.88 -21.64
N LYS A 16 -16.40 -16.01 -21.80
CA LYS A 16 -17.71 -16.21 -21.14
C LYS A 16 -17.58 -16.24 -19.62
N ILE A 17 -16.58 -16.95 -19.10
CA ILE A 17 -16.27 -17.01 -17.66
C ILE A 17 -15.89 -15.63 -17.12
N ARG A 18 -15.06 -14.86 -17.85
CA ARG A 18 -14.71 -13.48 -17.46
C ARG A 18 -15.91 -12.53 -17.49
N LYS A 19 -16.81 -12.66 -18.47
CA LYS A 19 -18.02 -11.83 -18.58
C LYS A 19 -19.03 -12.12 -17.48
N GLN A 20 -19.10 -13.35 -16.98
CA GLN A 20 -20.01 -13.71 -15.90
C GLN A 20 -19.64 -13.08 -14.55
N LYS A 21 -18.41 -12.56 -14.36
CA LYS A 21 -17.89 -12.00 -13.09
C LYS A 21 -18.05 -12.90 -11.85
N GLN A 22 -18.49 -14.15 -12.02
CA GLN A 22 -18.75 -15.13 -10.96
C GLN A 22 -17.57 -16.11 -10.77
N SER A 23 -16.42 -15.81 -11.36
CA SER A 23 -15.24 -16.67 -11.22
C SER A 23 -14.53 -16.43 -9.89
N LEU A 24 -13.84 -17.45 -9.38
CA LEU A 24 -12.96 -17.34 -8.18
C LEU A 24 -11.96 -16.18 -8.31
N ALA A 25 -11.43 -15.92 -9.50
CA ALA A 25 -10.53 -14.80 -9.74
C ALA A 25 -11.21 -13.44 -9.50
N CYS A 26 -12.47 -13.30 -9.89
CA CYS A 26 -13.24 -12.08 -9.64
C CYS A 26 -13.50 -11.88 -8.14
N ALA A 27 -13.85 -12.96 -7.43
CA ALA A 27 -14.04 -12.92 -5.98
C ALA A 27 -12.75 -12.52 -5.24
N ILE A 28 -11.60 -13.08 -5.64
CA ILE A 28 -10.29 -12.72 -5.07
C ILE A 28 -9.93 -11.25 -5.37
N ASP A 29 -10.20 -10.77 -6.58
CA ASP A 29 -9.92 -9.37 -6.93
C ASP A 29 -10.83 -8.40 -6.17
N GLU A 30 -12.09 -8.77 -5.93
CA GLU A 30 -13.00 -8.01 -5.06
C GLU A 30 -12.51 -8.00 -3.61
N GLU A 31 -12.10 -9.14 -3.07
CA GLU A 31 -11.52 -9.23 -1.73
C GLU A 31 -10.26 -8.38 -1.60
N ARG A 32 -9.37 -8.37 -2.61
CA ARG A 32 -8.19 -7.50 -2.63
C ARG A 32 -8.55 -6.02 -2.61
N ILE A 33 -9.58 -5.61 -3.34
CA ILE A 33 -10.06 -4.22 -3.33
C ILE A 33 -10.60 -3.88 -1.94
N ASP A 34 -11.35 -4.80 -1.34
CA ASP A 34 -11.94 -4.63 -0.01
C ASP A 34 -10.88 -4.50 1.08
N GLN A 35 -9.86 -5.37 1.06
CA GLN A 35 -8.72 -5.30 1.98
C GLN A 35 -7.95 -3.98 1.82
N LYS A 36 -7.65 -3.56 0.58
CA LYS A 36 -6.97 -2.28 0.31
C LYS A 36 -7.81 -1.09 0.76
N ALA A 37 -9.12 -1.13 0.55
CA ALA A 37 -10.03 -0.09 0.99
C ALA A 37 -10.09 0.00 2.52
N GLN A 38 -10.11 -1.15 3.20
CA GLN A 38 -10.06 -1.21 4.67
C GLN A 38 -8.77 -0.62 5.23
N VAL A 39 -7.62 -0.90 4.62
CA VAL A 39 -6.34 -0.30 5.03
C VAL A 39 -6.39 1.23 4.93
N TYR A 40 -6.89 1.77 3.82
CA TYR A 40 -7.05 3.22 3.70
C TYR A 40 -8.00 3.80 4.74
N LEU A 41 -9.16 3.16 4.94
CA LEU A 41 -10.13 3.58 5.93
C LEU A 41 -9.49 3.65 7.32
N ASN A 42 -8.81 2.59 7.75
CA ASN A 42 -8.14 2.55 9.04
C ASN A 42 -7.08 3.66 9.18
N ILE A 43 -6.28 3.92 8.14
CA ILE A 43 -5.29 5.01 8.16
C ILE A 43 -5.98 6.37 8.32
N TYR A 44 -7.06 6.61 7.60
CA TYR A 44 -7.78 7.88 7.61
C TYR A 44 -8.61 8.07 8.88
N GLU A 45 -9.14 7.02 9.48
CA GLU A 45 -9.76 7.05 10.81
C GLU A 45 -8.74 7.46 11.87
N LYS A 46 -7.53 6.89 11.85
CA LYS A 46 -6.43 7.31 12.73
C LYS A 46 -6.10 8.79 12.55
N LEU A 47 -5.97 9.25 11.31
CA LEU A 47 -5.72 10.66 11.01
C LEU A 47 -6.87 11.57 11.50
N ALA A 48 -8.13 11.15 11.34
CA ALA A 48 -9.30 11.88 11.83
C ALA A 48 -9.33 11.96 13.37
N ASN A 49 -8.89 10.90 14.05
CA ASN A 49 -8.74 10.83 15.50
C ASN A 49 -7.50 11.58 16.02
N LYS A 50 -6.72 12.22 15.15
CA LYS A 50 -5.44 12.90 15.46
C LYS A 50 -4.36 11.96 15.99
N GLU A 51 -4.47 10.67 15.69
CA GLU A 51 -3.40 9.72 15.96
C GLU A 51 -2.21 9.97 15.03
N ARG A 52 -1.02 9.59 15.50
CA ARG A 52 0.20 9.76 14.72
C ARG A 52 0.26 8.71 13.62
N VAL A 53 0.30 9.18 12.37
CA VAL A 53 0.67 8.38 11.19
C VAL A 53 1.95 8.98 10.60
N ALA A 54 3.02 8.21 10.61
CA ALA A 54 4.32 8.58 10.05
C ALA A 54 4.43 8.20 8.56
N GLY A 55 5.64 8.31 8.00
CA GLY A 55 5.90 8.18 6.57
C GLY A 55 5.69 9.49 5.79
N GLY A 56 6.16 9.52 4.55
CA GLY A 56 6.09 10.69 3.67
C GLY A 56 4.66 11.16 3.42
N LYS A 57 3.73 10.23 3.11
CA LYS A 57 2.33 10.58 2.88
C LYS A 57 1.60 10.97 4.15
N GLY A 58 1.90 10.30 5.26
CA GLY A 58 1.34 10.66 6.58
C GLY A 58 1.74 12.07 7.00
N LYS A 59 3.03 12.40 6.88
CA LYS A 59 3.58 13.74 7.16
C LYS A 59 3.01 14.82 6.22
N GLU A 60 2.90 14.53 4.92
CA GLU A 60 2.32 15.45 3.93
C GLU A 60 0.84 15.74 4.25
N PHE A 61 0.07 14.70 4.58
CA PHE A 61 -1.33 14.85 4.94
C PHE A 61 -1.51 15.67 6.23
N ALA A 62 -0.76 15.37 7.29
CA ALA A 62 -0.81 16.12 8.53
C ALA A 62 -0.48 17.61 8.33
N LYS A 63 0.55 17.92 7.51
CA LYS A 63 0.88 19.31 7.15
C LYS A 63 -0.25 20.00 6.40
N ASN A 64 -0.91 19.32 5.48
CA ASN A 64 -2.03 19.88 4.73
C ASN A 64 -3.26 20.08 5.63
N MET A 65 -3.54 19.14 6.53
CA MET A 65 -4.62 19.24 7.51
C MET A 65 -4.44 20.45 8.45
N MET A 66 -3.20 20.77 8.86
CA MET A 66 -2.92 21.97 9.65
C MET A 66 -3.16 23.29 8.90
N LYS A 67 -3.06 23.30 7.56
CA LYS A 67 -3.27 24.50 6.74
C LYS A 67 -4.75 24.75 6.44
N THR A 68 -5.56 23.69 6.43
CA THR A 68 -6.98 23.76 6.08
C THR A 68 -7.80 24.25 7.27
N LYS A 69 -8.61 25.31 7.08
CA LYS A 69 -9.46 25.89 8.13
C LYS A 69 -10.71 25.05 8.47
N HIS A 70 -11.06 24.08 7.62
CA HIS A 70 -12.27 23.26 7.74
C HIS A 70 -11.91 21.78 7.96
N ASN A 71 -12.86 21.03 8.54
CA ASN A 71 -12.65 19.61 8.83
C ASN A 71 -12.82 18.78 7.55
N LEU A 72 -11.70 18.43 6.91
CA LEU A 72 -11.60 17.56 5.71
C LEU A 72 -12.40 16.23 5.81
N PHE A 73 -12.73 15.81 7.03
CA PHE A 73 -13.42 14.54 7.31
C PHE A 73 -14.93 14.69 7.59
N LYS A 74 -15.40 15.88 7.98
CA LYS A 74 -16.81 16.12 8.36
C LYS A 74 -17.60 16.84 7.28
N ASP A 75 -16.92 17.64 6.47
CA ASP A 75 -17.57 18.35 5.39
C ASP A 75 -17.73 17.41 4.21
N LYS A 76 -18.98 17.18 3.76
CA LYS A 76 -19.34 16.38 2.57
C LYS A 76 -18.66 16.85 1.26
N VAL A 77 -17.82 17.87 1.34
CA VAL A 77 -17.06 18.49 0.25
C VAL A 77 -15.96 17.55 -0.24
N ASP A 78 -15.34 16.75 0.65
CA ASP A 78 -14.22 15.85 0.31
C ASP A 78 -14.60 14.38 0.20
N GLY A 79 -15.87 14.10 -0.11
CA GLY A 79 -16.29 12.80 -0.62
C GLY A 79 -16.31 11.65 0.40
N ASP A 80 -16.48 11.94 1.69
CA ASP A 80 -16.62 10.92 2.75
C ASP A 80 -15.44 9.94 2.77
N MET A 81 -14.22 10.48 2.98
CA MET A 81 -12.99 9.69 3.12
C MET A 81 -13.00 8.72 4.32
N LEU A 82 -14.02 8.79 5.18
CA LEU A 82 -14.28 7.83 6.25
C LEU A 82 -15.28 6.74 5.84
N SER A 83 -15.60 6.65 4.55
CA SER A 83 -16.42 5.59 3.98
C SER A 83 -15.57 4.54 3.28
N LEU A 84 -15.80 3.27 3.62
CA LEU A 84 -15.27 2.12 2.90
C LEU A 84 -15.60 2.19 1.40
N ASN A 85 -16.83 2.59 1.05
CA ASN A 85 -17.30 2.65 -0.33
C ASN A 85 -16.55 3.70 -1.16
N TYR A 86 -16.18 4.82 -0.54
CA TYR A 86 -15.34 5.83 -1.18
C TYR A 86 -14.01 5.19 -1.61
N TRP A 87 -13.31 4.50 -0.70
CA TRP A 87 -12.01 3.89 -0.99
C TRP A 87 -12.12 2.77 -2.03
N LYS A 88 -13.15 1.92 -1.94
CA LYS A 88 -13.42 0.91 -2.97
C LYS A 88 -13.55 1.54 -4.36
N LYS A 89 -14.28 2.67 -4.46
CA LYS A 89 -14.42 3.41 -5.72
C LYS A 89 -13.07 3.97 -6.20
N GLN A 90 -12.29 4.60 -5.33
CA GLN A 90 -10.98 5.16 -5.70
C GLN A 90 -9.99 4.09 -6.19
N ILE A 91 -10.00 2.90 -5.59
CA ILE A 91 -9.14 1.79 -5.99
C ILE A 91 -9.62 1.18 -7.31
N ARG A 92 -10.93 1.00 -7.50
CA ARG A 92 -11.51 0.51 -8.76
C ARG A 92 -11.22 1.45 -9.93
N ASP A 93 -11.28 2.76 -9.68
CA ASP A 93 -10.94 3.80 -10.65
C ASP A 93 -9.42 3.94 -10.91
N GLN A 94 -8.58 3.14 -10.23
CA GLN A 94 -7.12 3.21 -10.27
C GLN A 94 -6.52 4.58 -9.89
N LYS A 95 -7.31 5.43 -9.21
CA LYS A 95 -6.88 6.75 -8.73
C LYS A 95 -5.99 6.64 -7.49
N ARG A 96 -6.15 5.55 -6.74
CA ARG A 96 -5.40 5.26 -5.52
C ARG A 96 -4.88 3.83 -5.55
N HIS A 97 -3.67 3.66 -5.04
CA HIS A 97 -2.99 2.38 -4.95
C HIS A 97 -2.38 2.26 -3.56
N ILE A 98 -2.48 1.08 -2.94
CA ILE A 98 -1.82 0.75 -1.68
C ILE A 98 -1.44 -0.72 -1.67
N HIS A 99 -0.30 -1.04 -1.06
CA HIS A 99 0.13 -2.39 -0.74
C HIS A 99 0.92 -2.36 0.58
N ALA A 100 0.94 -3.48 1.29
CA ALA A 100 1.76 -3.65 2.48
C ALA A 100 3.20 -3.95 2.05
N VAL A 101 4.16 -3.19 2.60
CA VAL A 101 5.60 -3.47 2.49
C VAL A 101 6.04 -4.31 3.68
N ALA A 102 5.50 -4.00 4.85
CA ALA A 102 5.67 -4.74 6.09
C ALA A 102 4.41 -4.55 6.96
N PRO A 103 4.21 -5.33 8.04
CA PRO A 103 3.17 -5.04 9.02
C PRO A 103 3.18 -3.57 9.45
N GLY A 104 2.05 -2.87 9.33
CA GLY A 104 1.94 -1.46 9.69
C GLY A 104 2.68 -0.46 8.78
N VAL A 105 3.33 -0.91 7.70
CA VAL A 105 4.00 -0.06 6.70
C VAL A 105 3.39 -0.30 5.32
N TYR A 106 2.79 0.75 4.77
CA TYR A 106 2.07 0.70 3.50
C TYR A 106 2.66 1.66 2.49
N CYS A 107 2.71 1.26 1.22
CA CYS A 107 3.22 2.11 0.14
C CYS A 107 2.16 2.36 -0.92
N THR A 108 2.04 3.62 -1.36
CA THR A 108 1.08 4.02 -2.40
C THR A 108 1.64 4.02 -3.81
N SER A 109 2.96 3.82 -3.98
CA SER A 109 3.60 3.77 -5.31
C SER A 109 3.24 2.48 -6.04
N THR A 110 2.73 2.60 -7.27
CA THR A 110 2.50 1.46 -8.17
C THR A 110 3.80 0.85 -8.70
N GLY A 111 4.90 1.62 -8.70
CA GLY A 111 6.22 1.10 -9.09
C GLY A 111 6.82 0.14 -8.07
N CYS A 112 6.52 0.34 -6.77
CA CYS A 112 7.05 -0.51 -5.71
C CYS A 112 6.34 -1.87 -5.64
N SER A 113 5.05 -1.95 -6.00
CA SER A 113 4.29 -3.21 -5.96
C SER A 113 4.71 -4.24 -7.02
N LEU A 114 5.49 -3.81 -8.01
CA LEU A 114 6.01 -4.68 -9.07
C LEU A 114 7.41 -5.24 -8.75
N ARG A 115 8.06 -4.78 -7.66
CA ARG A 115 9.38 -5.29 -7.26
C ARG A 115 9.23 -6.58 -6.45
N THR A 116 10.04 -7.58 -6.79
CA THR A 116 10.12 -8.86 -6.06
C THR A 116 10.79 -8.73 -4.70
N GLN A 117 11.67 -7.75 -4.53
CA GLN A 117 12.32 -7.40 -3.28
C GLN A 117 12.19 -5.89 -3.08
N VAL A 118 11.65 -5.49 -1.93
CA VAL A 118 11.58 -4.10 -1.50
C VAL A 118 12.40 -4.01 -0.23
N ASN A 119 13.53 -3.31 -0.29
CA ASN A 119 14.32 -3.05 0.90
C ASN A 119 13.52 -2.11 1.82
N LEU A 120 13.27 -2.53 3.06
CA LEU A 120 12.53 -1.72 4.03
C LEU A 120 13.23 -0.37 4.29
N LEU A 121 14.57 -0.31 4.19
CA LEU A 121 15.34 0.92 4.35
C LEU A 121 14.95 1.98 3.30
N GLU A 122 14.62 1.57 2.07
CA GLU A 122 14.15 2.50 1.02
C GLU A 122 12.73 3.02 1.31
N CYS A 123 11.95 2.29 2.11
CA CYS A 123 10.53 2.59 2.32
C CYS A 123 10.26 3.49 3.53
N VAL A 124 11.12 3.50 4.54
CA VAL A 124 10.91 4.25 5.80
C VAL A 124 10.96 5.78 5.62
N ASP A 125 11.68 6.27 4.61
CA ASP A 125 11.76 7.69 4.24
C ASP A 125 11.22 7.98 2.82
N CYS A 126 10.40 7.07 2.29
CA CYS A 126 9.78 7.28 1.00
C CYS A 126 8.82 8.49 1.04
N LYS A 127 8.50 9.07 -0.11
CA LYS A 127 7.44 10.09 -0.20
C LYS A 127 6.04 9.49 -0.24
N ASN A 128 5.94 8.18 -0.49
CA ASN A 128 4.71 7.47 -0.83
C ASN A 128 4.25 6.48 0.25
N ASP A 129 4.89 6.48 1.41
CA ASP A 129 4.62 5.52 2.48
C ASP A 129 3.72 6.11 3.58
N TYR A 130 2.99 5.20 4.21
CA TYR A 130 2.32 5.40 5.48
C TYR A 130 2.93 4.42 6.49
N ILE A 131 3.41 4.95 7.61
CA ILE A 131 3.90 4.16 8.73
C ILE A 131 2.90 4.35 9.88
N VAL A 132 2.07 3.33 10.09
CA VAL A 132 1.00 3.34 11.08
C VAL A 132 1.48 2.79 12.42
N ASP A 133 2.41 1.84 12.39
CA ASP A 133 3.06 1.28 13.57
C ASP A 133 4.53 1.71 13.60
N ALA A 134 4.79 2.76 14.38
CA ALA A 134 6.14 3.28 14.54
C ALA A 134 7.04 2.33 15.33
N VAL A 135 6.48 1.57 16.28
CA VAL A 135 7.24 0.63 17.13
C VAL A 135 7.72 -0.54 16.28
N PHE A 136 6.83 -1.09 15.45
CA PHE A 136 7.20 -2.15 14.53
C PHE A 136 8.26 -1.68 13.52
N ALA A 137 8.09 -0.48 12.95
CA ALA A 137 9.06 0.07 12.00
C ALA A 137 10.46 0.27 12.63
N GLU A 138 10.51 0.75 13.88
CA GLU A 138 11.78 0.93 14.60
C GLU A 138 12.42 -0.40 14.98
N ALA A 139 11.63 -1.39 15.44
CA ALA A 139 12.11 -2.73 15.74
C ALA A 139 12.72 -3.40 14.50
N LYS A 140 12.07 -3.29 13.33
CA LYS A 140 12.61 -3.80 12.07
C LYS A 140 13.87 -3.08 11.61
N ARG A 141 14.00 -1.78 11.89
CA ARG A 141 15.25 -1.05 11.65
C ARG A 141 16.39 -1.59 12.50
N LYS A 142 16.14 -1.82 13.80
CA LYS A 142 17.13 -2.38 14.71
C LYS A 142 17.54 -3.80 14.33
N GLU A 143 16.59 -4.63 13.94
CA GLU A 143 16.86 -5.98 13.43
C GLU A 143 17.72 -5.93 12.14
N ALA A 144 17.40 -5.04 11.20
CA ALA A 144 18.21 -4.86 9.99
C ALA A 144 19.61 -4.32 10.30
N GLU A 145 19.76 -3.37 11.23
CA GLU A 145 21.07 -2.88 11.71
C GLU A 145 21.91 -4.03 12.30
N ILE A 146 21.30 -4.89 13.13
CA ILE A 146 21.98 -6.05 13.74
C ILE A 146 22.40 -7.06 12.67
N ASN A 147 21.50 -7.39 11.74
CA ASN A 147 21.81 -8.35 10.67
C ASN A 147 22.92 -7.84 9.78
N MET A 148 22.90 -6.56 9.39
CA MET A 148 24.00 -5.96 8.63
C MET A 148 25.33 -6.02 9.38
N LEU A 149 25.34 -5.76 10.69
CA LEU A 149 26.55 -5.89 11.49
C LEU A 149 27.05 -7.33 11.51
N TRP A 150 26.15 -8.30 11.69
CA TRP A 150 26.48 -9.72 11.67
C TRP A 150 27.06 -10.14 10.31
N ASP A 151 26.44 -9.71 9.21
CA ASP A 151 26.89 -10.02 7.86
C ASP A 151 28.27 -9.38 7.55
N ILE A 152 28.57 -8.20 8.12
CA ILE A 152 29.90 -7.55 8.05
C ILE A 152 30.92 -8.36 8.86
N GLU A 153 30.57 -8.79 10.08
CA GLU A 153 31.46 -9.57 10.95
C GLU A 153 31.82 -10.94 10.36
N HIS A 154 30.95 -11.51 9.50
CA HIS A 154 31.11 -12.84 8.92
C HIS A 154 31.51 -12.81 7.42
N ASP A 155 31.91 -11.66 6.89
CA ASP A 155 32.32 -11.48 5.47
C ASP A 155 31.24 -11.93 4.45
N GLU A 156 29.96 -11.93 4.84
CA GLU A 156 28.85 -12.36 3.98
C GLU A 156 28.33 -11.24 3.07
N LEU A 157 28.61 -9.97 3.39
CA LEU A 157 28.28 -8.81 2.55
C LEU A 157 29.32 -8.57 1.45
N THR A 158 29.11 -9.14 0.27
CA THR A 158 29.88 -8.74 -0.93
C THR A 158 29.28 -7.50 -1.61
N PRO A 159 30.06 -6.68 -2.33
CA PRO A 159 29.58 -5.43 -2.95
C PRO A 159 28.43 -5.58 -3.96
N GLN A 160 28.10 -6.80 -4.38
CA GLN A 160 27.03 -7.08 -5.34
C GLN A 160 25.64 -7.22 -4.67
N THR A 161 25.59 -7.26 -3.35
CA THR A 161 24.36 -7.44 -2.55
C THR A 161 23.98 -6.22 -1.69
N ALA A 162 24.71 -5.11 -1.82
CA ALA A 162 24.45 -3.84 -1.14
C ALA A 162 23.50 -2.92 -1.93
#